data_AF-A0A6G1IQ81-F1
#
_entry.id   AF-A0A6G1IQ81-F1
#
_cell.length_a   1.000
_cell.length_b   1.000
_cell.length_c   1.000
_cell.angle_alpha   90.00
_cell.angle_beta   90.00
_cell.angle_gamma   90.00
#
_symmetry.space_group_name_H-M   'P 1'
#
loop_
_entity.id
_entity.type
_entity.pdbx_description
1 polymer ?
#
loop_
_entity_poly.entity_id
_entity_poly.type
_entity_poly.pdbx_seq_one_letter_code
_entity_poly.pdbx_strand_id
1 'polypeptide(L)'
;MGADAGFDMVPRLSTVASDKRNWNQFIDAIKEYYKSDNQVEIQANYIEFIAGEHPTLPFECHKFLRFSSEITGGIAASTGVEKYLHTVIEIAQTYFGSRIQFWNELVTDIPGKGKGLVARSHIPKGTLIIREKPLFSGCRPVSMPAAELEKMFAAKLKALPKVSQRQFLSLHNNFPGKYPFSGIFKTNALACRPGSVVGAVYPTICLINHSCIPNSHNNWNENAEHETIYANRDIQAGEEITISYNSGDVSSVRRACLKKAFGVDCGCDACTRSPSELKASDARRAQIQKLDNAIGDPLGMMNTPKDSLAKCHSLLRLLGEEYDGCAVVLTARLYYDAFQICIAHGDRARAGVCAERAYKASVIYEGEDSPQTQRMQSLARRPEDHTSFGAYSMKWKTTKKMVPKSLDGAQFENWLFRV
;
A
#
# COMPACT_ATOMS: atom_id res chain seq x y z
N MET A 1 -11.28 16.64 -7.73
CA MET A 1 -12.19 15.77 -8.50
C MET A 1 -12.66 14.67 -7.57
N GLY A 2 -13.97 14.61 -7.37
CA GLY A 2 -14.66 13.63 -6.55
C GLY A 2 -14.56 12.20 -7.04
N ALA A 3 -14.74 11.24 -6.12
CA ALA A 3 -15.04 9.84 -6.41
C ALA A 3 -16.46 9.59 -6.03
N ASP A 4 -17.22 8.93 -6.88
CA ASP A 4 -18.53 8.46 -6.47
C ASP A 4 -18.46 7.01 -6.03
N ALA A 5 -19.32 6.68 -5.07
CA ALA A 5 -19.69 5.30 -4.82
C ALA A 5 -21.19 5.20 -4.64
N GLY A 6 -21.71 4.00 -4.88
CA GLY A 6 -23.14 3.78 -4.82
C GLY A 6 -23.52 2.38 -5.23
N PHE A 7 -24.81 2.18 -5.47
CA PHE A 7 -25.29 0.93 -6.03
C PHE A 7 -26.36 1.16 -7.08
N ASP A 8 -26.40 0.20 -8.00
CA ASP A 8 -27.43 0.08 -9.02
C ASP A 8 -28.26 -1.18 -8.76
N MET A 9 -29.46 -1.24 -9.34
CA MET A 9 -30.30 -2.44 -9.33
C MET A 9 -30.19 -3.17 -10.68
N VAL A 10 -29.77 -4.44 -10.65
CA VAL A 10 -29.61 -5.28 -11.85
C VAL A 10 -30.30 -6.65 -11.67
N PRO A 11 -31.32 -6.98 -12.48
CA PRO A 11 -32.01 -6.13 -13.44
C PRO A 11 -32.75 -4.98 -12.75
N ARG A 12 -33.08 -3.91 -13.48
CA ARG A 12 -33.83 -2.77 -12.93
C ARG A 12 -35.17 -3.19 -12.32
N LEU A 13 -35.66 -2.45 -11.33
CA LEU A 13 -36.99 -2.65 -10.78
C LEU A 13 -38.03 -2.32 -11.85
N SER A 14 -39.03 -3.19 -11.95
CA SER A 14 -40.16 -3.03 -12.86
C SER A 14 -41.43 -2.71 -12.07
N THR A 15 -42.56 -2.61 -12.76
CA THR A 15 -43.87 -2.34 -12.14
C THR A 15 -44.56 -3.61 -11.61
N VAL A 16 -43.90 -4.78 -11.68
CA VAL A 16 -44.42 -6.06 -11.18
C VAL A 16 -44.65 -6.03 -9.66
N ALA A 17 -45.65 -6.80 -9.21
CA ALA A 17 -46.12 -6.75 -7.82
C ALA A 17 -45.04 -7.14 -6.79
N SER A 18 -44.13 -8.05 -7.13
CA SER A 18 -43.02 -8.45 -6.24
C SER A 18 -42.00 -7.34 -6.05
N ASP A 19 -41.58 -6.66 -7.12
CA ASP A 19 -40.65 -5.53 -7.06
C ASP A 19 -41.26 -4.39 -6.24
N LYS A 20 -42.53 -4.04 -6.49
CA LYS A 20 -43.26 -3.03 -5.71
C LYS A 20 -43.33 -3.38 -4.23
N ARG A 21 -43.67 -4.63 -3.90
CA ARG A 21 -43.78 -5.09 -2.50
C ARG A 21 -42.43 -5.01 -1.79
N ASN A 22 -41.38 -5.55 -2.38
CA ASN A 22 -40.05 -5.55 -1.77
C ASN A 22 -39.49 -4.12 -1.64
N TRP A 23 -39.75 -3.26 -2.64
CA TRP A 23 -39.33 -1.85 -2.57
C TRP A 23 -40.06 -1.07 -1.49
N ASN A 24 -41.36 -1.25 -1.33
CA ASN A 24 -42.11 -0.60 -0.26
C ASN A 24 -41.58 -1.05 1.12
N GLN A 25 -41.34 -2.35 1.31
CA GLN A 25 -40.75 -2.85 2.56
C GLN A 25 -39.35 -2.30 2.81
N PHE A 26 -38.53 -2.17 1.77
CA PHE A 26 -37.22 -1.53 1.84
C PHE A 26 -37.32 -0.05 2.24
N ILE A 27 -38.21 0.73 1.60
CA ILE A 27 -38.45 2.13 1.93
C ILE A 27 -38.94 2.29 3.38
N ASP A 28 -39.87 1.45 3.83
CA ASP A 28 -40.37 1.47 5.21
C ASP A 28 -39.26 1.16 6.22
N ALA A 29 -38.37 0.21 5.90
CA ALA A 29 -37.20 -0.09 6.73
C ALA A 29 -36.20 1.08 6.79
N ILE A 30 -35.99 1.79 5.67
CA ILE A 30 -35.14 3.00 5.65
C ILE A 30 -35.75 4.10 6.52
N LYS A 31 -37.05 4.36 6.38
CA LYS A 31 -37.77 5.36 7.20
C LYS A 31 -37.67 5.05 8.69
N GLU A 32 -37.88 3.79 9.07
CA GLU A 32 -37.79 3.37 10.47
C GLU A 32 -36.36 3.48 11.02
N TYR A 33 -35.36 3.06 10.23
CA TYR A 33 -33.96 3.11 10.62
C TYR A 33 -33.48 4.55 10.87
N TYR A 34 -33.86 5.49 9.98
CA TYR A 34 -33.42 6.88 10.02
C TYR A 34 -34.44 7.85 10.64
N LYS A 35 -35.48 7.36 11.32
CA LYS A 35 -36.55 8.20 11.91
C LYS A 35 -36.08 9.30 12.86
N SER A 36 -34.87 9.17 13.41
CA SER A 36 -34.27 10.13 14.34
C SER A 36 -33.00 10.78 13.79
N ASP A 37 -32.66 10.53 12.52
CA ASP A 37 -31.50 11.12 11.86
C ASP A 37 -31.89 12.45 11.24
N ASN A 38 -31.25 13.54 11.68
CA ASN A 38 -31.57 14.89 11.23
C ASN A 38 -31.04 15.22 9.83
N GLN A 39 -30.21 14.34 9.23
CA GLN A 39 -29.75 14.47 7.86
C GLN A 39 -30.56 13.60 6.89
N VAL A 40 -31.66 12.97 7.34
CA VAL A 40 -32.52 12.18 6.45
C VAL A 40 -33.93 12.75 6.46
N GLU A 41 -34.33 13.34 5.34
CA GLU A 41 -35.62 13.99 5.17
C GLU A 41 -36.56 13.14 4.31
N ILE A 42 -37.82 13.05 4.75
CA ILE A 42 -38.87 12.35 4.00
C ILE A 42 -39.65 13.40 3.23
N GLN A 43 -39.42 13.46 1.91
CA GLN A 43 -40.14 14.33 1.00
C GLN A 43 -41.44 13.67 0.50
N ALA A 44 -42.21 14.38 -0.31
CA ALA A 44 -43.51 13.90 -0.82
C ALA A 44 -43.40 12.61 -1.67
N ASN A 45 -42.29 12.43 -2.38
CA ASN A 45 -42.11 11.35 -3.36
C ASN A 45 -40.77 10.60 -3.25
N TYR A 46 -39.88 10.98 -2.33
CA TYR A 46 -38.59 10.34 -2.10
C TYR A 46 -38.10 10.56 -0.67
N ILE A 47 -37.10 9.79 -0.27
CA ILE A 47 -36.24 10.07 0.89
C ILE A 47 -35.00 10.78 0.38
N GLU A 48 -34.63 11.89 1.02
CA GLU A 48 -33.40 12.63 0.75
C GLU A 48 -32.43 12.46 1.90
N PHE A 49 -31.16 12.23 1.57
CA PHE A 49 -30.09 12.14 2.55
C PHE A 49 -29.22 13.38 2.41
N ILE A 50 -29.32 14.35 3.32
CA ILE A 50 -28.55 15.60 3.36
C ILE A 50 -27.10 15.32 3.76
N ALA A 51 -26.40 14.57 2.90
CA ALA A 51 -25.01 14.20 3.04
C ALA A 51 -24.39 14.04 1.64
N GLY A 52 -23.15 14.51 1.46
CA GLY A 52 -22.49 14.48 0.16
C GLY A 52 -23.28 15.23 -0.91
N GLU A 53 -23.65 14.56 -2.00
CA GLU A 53 -24.42 15.10 -3.13
C GLU A 53 -25.93 14.85 -3.03
N HIS A 54 -26.44 14.64 -1.82
CA HIS A 54 -27.87 14.45 -1.57
C HIS A 54 -28.47 13.22 -2.28
N PRO A 55 -27.96 12.00 -2.04
CA PRO A 55 -28.52 10.82 -2.68
C PRO A 55 -29.98 10.62 -2.27
N THR A 56 -30.82 10.14 -3.19
CA THR A 56 -32.27 10.02 -2.97
C THR A 56 -32.81 8.62 -3.25
N LEU A 57 -33.85 8.23 -2.51
CA LEU A 57 -34.60 7.01 -2.73
C LEU A 57 -36.06 7.32 -3.11
N PRO A 58 -36.48 7.12 -4.37
CA PRO A 58 -37.86 7.36 -4.78
C PRO A 58 -38.82 6.35 -4.17
N PHE A 59 -40.05 6.77 -3.84
CA PHE A 59 -41.09 5.83 -3.36
C PHE A 59 -41.60 4.90 -4.45
N GLU A 60 -41.56 5.33 -5.71
CA GLU A 60 -41.92 4.50 -6.85
C GLU A 60 -40.72 3.68 -7.33
N CYS A 61 -40.78 2.36 -7.14
CA CYS A 61 -39.67 1.43 -7.42
C CYS A 61 -39.06 1.57 -8.82
N HIS A 62 -39.89 1.72 -9.86
CA HIS A 62 -39.44 1.79 -11.24
C HIS A 62 -38.72 3.11 -11.58
N LYS A 63 -38.78 4.12 -10.70
CA LYS A 63 -38.02 5.38 -10.82
C LYS A 63 -36.63 5.27 -10.21
N PHE A 64 -36.33 4.20 -9.47
CA PHE A 64 -34.99 3.98 -8.93
C PHE A 64 -34.01 3.62 -10.05
N LEU A 65 -33.01 4.48 -10.23
CA LEU A 65 -31.90 4.24 -11.17
C LEU A 65 -30.62 3.84 -10.43
N ARG A 66 -30.30 4.61 -9.39
CA ARG A 66 -29.02 4.57 -8.67
C ARG A 66 -29.17 5.30 -7.34
N PHE A 67 -28.43 4.85 -6.33
CA PHE A 67 -28.19 5.58 -5.09
C PHE A 67 -26.69 5.79 -4.95
N SER A 68 -26.21 7.03 -5.06
CA SER A 68 -24.78 7.34 -5.07
C SER A 68 -24.48 8.76 -4.65
N SER A 69 -23.25 8.97 -4.21
CA SER A 69 -22.73 10.30 -3.89
C SER A 69 -21.21 10.30 -4.03
N GLU A 70 -20.63 11.50 -4.20
CA GLU A 70 -19.21 11.73 -4.00
C GLU A 70 -18.79 11.29 -2.57
N ILE A 71 -17.84 10.36 -2.46
CA ILE A 71 -17.26 9.81 -1.23
C ILE A 71 -15.90 10.40 -0.88
N THR A 72 -15.30 11.19 -1.76
CA THR A 72 -14.04 11.91 -1.48
C THR A 72 -14.29 13.39 -1.22
N GLY A 73 -13.30 14.09 -0.66
CA GLY A 73 -13.37 15.54 -0.47
C GLY A 73 -13.95 15.97 0.88
N GLY A 74 -13.90 17.29 1.13
CA GLY A 74 -14.25 17.86 2.44
C GLY A 74 -15.72 17.69 2.82
N ILE A 75 -16.63 17.79 1.85
CA ILE A 75 -18.07 17.63 2.08
C ILE A 75 -18.36 16.19 2.51
N ALA A 76 -17.91 15.19 1.74
CA ALA A 76 -18.09 13.77 2.05
C ALA A 76 -17.57 13.42 3.46
N ALA A 77 -16.39 13.94 3.83
CA ALA A 77 -15.81 13.75 5.15
C ALA A 77 -16.62 14.41 6.27
N SER A 78 -17.11 15.63 6.04
CA SER A 78 -17.87 16.40 7.04
C SER A 78 -19.28 15.89 7.28
N THR A 79 -19.96 15.38 6.25
CA THR A 79 -21.33 14.85 6.36
C THR A 79 -21.37 13.36 6.67
N GLY A 80 -20.25 12.65 6.50
CA GLY A 80 -20.17 11.20 6.71
C GLY A 80 -21.00 10.40 5.69
N VAL A 81 -21.07 10.86 4.43
CA VAL A 81 -21.96 10.28 3.40
C VAL A 81 -21.73 8.79 3.15
N GLU A 82 -20.49 8.32 3.29
CA GLU A 82 -20.15 6.90 3.17
C GLU A 82 -20.96 6.02 4.13
N LYS A 83 -21.28 6.51 5.33
CA LYS A 83 -22.12 5.77 6.29
C LYS A 83 -23.53 5.55 5.72
N TYR A 84 -24.12 6.58 5.13
CA TYR A 84 -25.46 6.49 4.53
C TYR A 84 -25.46 5.55 3.33
N LEU A 85 -24.49 5.69 2.42
CA LEU A 85 -24.32 4.78 1.28
C LEU A 85 -24.25 3.33 1.76
N HIS A 86 -23.34 3.03 2.68
CA HIS A 86 -23.17 1.68 3.21
C HIS A 86 -24.44 1.15 3.85
N THR A 87 -25.04 1.87 4.80
CA THR A 87 -26.24 1.40 5.51
C THR A 87 -27.41 1.18 4.56
N VAL A 88 -27.64 2.08 3.59
CA VAL A 88 -28.71 1.91 2.60
C VAL A 88 -28.45 0.68 1.73
N ILE A 89 -27.21 0.46 1.28
CA ILE A 89 -26.82 -0.75 0.56
C ILE A 89 -27.07 -2.01 1.40
N GLU A 90 -26.70 -2.00 2.69
CA GLU A 90 -26.89 -3.13 3.59
C GLU A 90 -28.37 -3.51 3.72
N ILE A 91 -29.24 -2.52 3.93
CA ILE A 91 -30.68 -2.71 4.02
C ILE A 91 -31.21 -3.17 2.65
N ALA A 92 -30.77 -2.57 1.54
CA ALA A 92 -31.22 -2.98 0.21
C ALA A 92 -30.85 -4.45 -0.09
N GLN A 93 -29.66 -4.89 0.33
CA GLN A 93 -29.22 -6.28 0.17
C GLN A 93 -30.11 -7.29 0.92
N THR A 94 -30.78 -6.91 2.02
CA THR A 94 -31.69 -7.84 2.72
C THR A 94 -32.97 -8.10 1.94
N TYR A 95 -33.41 -7.18 1.08
CA TYR A 95 -34.63 -7.30 0.28
C TYR A 95 -34.37 -7.78 -1.15
N PHE A 96 -33.19 -7.46 -1.70
CA PHE A 96 -32.89 -7.66 -3.13
C PHE A 96 -31.69 -8.56 -3.40
N GLY A 97 -30.92 -8.93 -2.37
CA GLY A 97 -29.80 -9.87 -2.48
C GLY A 97 -28.79 -9.44 -3.55
N SER A 98 -28.46 -10.37 -4.46
CA SER A 98 -27.49 -10.16 -5.54
C SER A 98 -27.91 -9.18 -6.62
N ARG A 99 -29.16 -8.68 -6.62
CA ARG A 99 -29.56 -7.63 -7.57
C ARG A 99 -28.94 -6.27 -7.24
N ILE A 100 -28.49 -6.07 -6.00
CA ILE A 100 -27.75 -4.88 -5.59
C ILE A 100 -26.32 -4.98 -6.11
N GLN A 101 -25.97 -4.11 -7.05
CA GLN A 101 -24.64 -4.03 -7.63
C GLN A 101 -23.94 -2.78 -7.09
N PHE A 102 -23.12 -2.97 -6.06
CA PHE A 102 -22.28 -1.92 -5.52
C PHE A 102 -21.14 -1.59 -6.49
N TRP A 103 -20.84 -0.32 -6.63
CA TRP A 103 -19.71 0.18 -7.38
C TRP A 103 -19.04 1.33 -6.63
N ASN A 104 -17.74 1.48 -6.84
CA ASN A 104 -16.92 2.55 -6.28
C ASN A 104 -15.95 2.97 -7.38
N GLU A 105 -15.97 4.25 -7.75
CA GLU A 105 -15.14 4.78 -8.84
C GLU A 105 -13.64 4.77 -8.55
N LEU A 106 -13.23 4.54 -7.30
CA LEU A 106 -11.83 4.30 -6.95
C LEU A 106 -11.39 2.87 -7.25
N VAL A 107 -12.32 1.93 -7.45
CA VAL A 107 -12.05 0.50 -7.60
C VAL A 107 -12.59 -0.01 -8.94
N THR A 108 -11.68 -0.28 -9.86
CA THR A 108 -12.02 -0.70 -11.24
C THR A 108 -11.71 -2.19 -11.45
N ASP A 109 -12.49 -2.86 -12.31
CA ASP A 109 -12.09 -4.17 -12.83
C ASP A 109 -10.90 -4.01 -13.79
N ILE A 110 -9.75 -4.53 -13.39
CA ILE A 110 -8.52 -4.56 -14.16
C ILE A 110 -8.44 -5.91 -14.89
N PRO A 111 -8.38 -5.90 -16.24
CA PRO A 111 -8.30 -7.13 -17.02
C PRO A 111 -7.18 -8.05 -16.53
N GLY A 112 -7.54 -9.29 -16.17
CA GLY A 112 -6.61 -10.31 -15.68
C GLY A 112 -6.08 -10.11 -14.25
N LYS A 113 -6.46 -9.04 -13.54
CA LYS A 113 -6.04 -8.77 -12.14
C LYS A 113 -7.18 -8.65 -11.13
N GLY A 114 -8.44 -8.67 -11.58
CA GLY A 114 -9.59 -8.50 -10.70
C GLY A 114 -9.81 -7.03 -10.37
N LYS A 115 -10.06 -6.68 -9.11
CA LYS A 115 -10.21 -5.27 -8.72
C LYS A 115 -8.84 -4.59 -8.58
N GLY A 116 -8.78 -3.28 -8.84
CA GLY A 116 -7.58 -2.47 -8.70
C GLY A 116 -7.91 -1.00 -8.48
N LEU A 117 -6.93 -0.24 -7.98
CA LEU A 117 -7.07 1.21 -7.81
C LEU A 117 -6.46 1.95 -9.00
N VAL A 118 -7.16 2.97 -9.50
CA VAL A 118 -6.70 3.78 -10.65
C VAL A 118 -6.66 5.25 -10.25
N ALA A 119 -5.57 5.94 -10.57
CA ALA A 119 -5.43 7.37 -10.32
C ALA A 119 -6.38 8.16 -11.23
N ARG A 120 -7.19 9.05 -10.66
CA ARG A 120 -8.09 9.91 -11.46
C ARG A 120 -7.47 11.23 -11.91
N SER A 121 -6.40 11.63 -11.26
CA SER A 121 -5.62 12.82 -11.58
C SER A 121 -4.15 12.50 -11.47
N HIS A 122 -3.31 13.41 -11.96
CA HIS A 122 -1.88 13.34 -11.68
C HIS A 122 -1.62 13.33 -10.16
N ILE A 123 -0.87 12.35 -9.69
CA ILE A 123 -0.40 12.22 -8.30
C ILE A 123 1.11 12.44 -8.32
N PRO A 124 1.61 13.57 -7.78
CA PRO A 124 3.04 13.83 -7.69
C PRO A 124 3.76 12.81 -6.81
N LYS A 125 5.02 12.53 -7.15
CA LYS A 125 5.95 11.77 -6.31
C LYS A 125 5.99 12.35 -4.89
N GLY A 126 5.96 11.47 -3.89
CA GLY A 126 5.96 11.83 -2.47
C GLY A 126 4.56 12.08 -1.88
N THR A 127 3.50 11.96 -2.68
CA THR A 127 2.13 12.18 -2.19
C THR A 127 1.63 10.97 -1.40
N LEU A 128 1.05 11.23 -0.21
CA LEU A 128 0.26 10.25 0.53
C LEU A 128 -1.04 9.98 -0.23
N ILE A 129 -1.19 8.76 -0.74
CA ILE A 129 -2.36 8.32 -1.50
C ILE A 129 -3.45 7.82 -0.56
N ILE A 130 -3.12 6.89 0.34
CA ILE A 130 -4.06 6.26 1.26
C ILE A 130 -3.43 6.15 2.63
N ARG A 131 -4.23 6.42 3.67
CA ARG A 131 -3.93 6.10 5.06
C ARG A 131 -5.10 5.33 5.64
N GLU A 132 -4.87 4.09 6.06
CA GLU A 132 -5.97 3.19 6.40
C GLU A 132 -5.65 2.35 7.64
N LYS A 133 -6.59 2.31 8.59
CA LYS A 133 -6.52 1.38 9.73
C LYS A 133 -6.91 -0.02 9.26
N PRO A 134 -6.29 -1.07 9.82
CA PRO A 134 -6.63 -2.43 9.44
C PRO A 134 -8.05 -2.80 9.88
N LEU A 135 -8.71 -3.67 9.10
CA LEU A 135 -9.90 -4.39 9.56
C LEU A 135 -9.55 -5.20 10.81
N PHE A 136 -8.45 -5.95 10.73
CA PHE A 136 -7.82 -6.58 11.89
C PHE A 136 -6.39 -7.02 11.54
N SER A 137 -5.59 -7.20 12.58
CA SER A 137 -4.25 -7.80 12.51
C SER A 137 -4.23 -9.23 13.05
N GLY A 138 -3.19 -10.00 12.70
CA GLY A 138 -2.96 -11.33 13.26
C GLY A 138 -1.65 -11.96 12.82
N CYS A 139 -1.31 -13.08 13.48
CA CYS A 139 -0.14 -13.86 13.15
C CYS A 139 -0.26 -14.45 11.75
N ARG A 140 0.84 -14.42 10.99
CA ARG A 140 0.91 -15.03 9.67
C ARG A 140 0.84 -16.55 9.78
N PRO A 141 0.29 -17.25 8.77
CA PRO A 141 0.01 -18.70 8.84
C PRO A 141 1.20 -19.66 8.99
N VAL A 142 2.41 -19.13 9.17
CA VAL A 142 3.64 -19.88 9.45
C VAL A 142 3.89 -20.07 10.94
N SER A 143 3.16 -19.35 11.81
CA SER A 143 3.46 -19.29 13.25
C SER A 143 2.51 -20.11 14.13
N MET A 144 1.44 -20.69 13.58
CA MET A 144 0.46 -21.48 14.35
C MET A 144 -0.30 -22.49 13.48
N PRO A 145 -0.92 -23.53 14.09
CA PRO A 145 -1.74 -24.50 13.35
C PRO A 145 -2.90 -23.84 12.60
N ALA A 146 -3.13 -24.26 11.36
CA ALA A 146 -4.13 -23.63 10.48
C ALA A 146 -5.56 -23.62 11.05
N ALA A 147 -5.95 -24.66 11.79
CA ALA A 147 -7.27 -24.74 12.40
C ALA A 147 -7.47 -23.73 13.56
N GLU A 148 -6.40 -23.42 14.30
CA GLU A 148 -6.43 -22.44 15.38
C GLU A 148 -6.46 -21.02 14.81
N LEU A 149 -5.65 -20.78 13.79
CA LEU A 149 -5.65 -19.52 13.03
C LEU A 149 -7.03 -19.21 12.44
N GLU A 150 -7.68 -20.22 11.86
CA GLU A 150 -9.03 -20.07 11.31
C GLU A 150 -10.05 -19.65 12.38
N LYS A 151 -10.02 -20.30 13.55
CA LYS A 151 -10.90 -19.95 14.68
C LYS A 151 -10.64 -18.53 15.17
N MET A 152 -9.37 -18.14 15.27
CA MET A 152 -8.98 -16.78 15.68
C MET A 152 -9.50 -15.73 14.69
N PHE A 153 -9.31 -15.95 13.38
CA PHE A 153 -9.82 -15.03 12.36
C PHE A 153 -11.34 -15.01 12.29
N ALA A 154 -12.01 -16.15 12.46
CA ALA A 154 -13.47 -16.20 12.56
C ALA A 154 -13.99 -15.35 13.73
N ALA A 155 -13.34 -15.41 14.90
CA ALA A 155 -13.71 -14.61 16.05
C ALA A 155 -13.49 -13.10 15.81
N LYS A 156 -12.32 -12.72 15.25
CA LYS A 156 -12.02 -11.33 14.87
C LYS A 156 -13.02 -10.80 13.85
N LEU A 157 -13.31 -11.57 12.80
CA LEU A 157 -14.27 -11.22 11.76
C LEU A 157 -15.67 -11.04 12.35
N LYS A 158 -16.12 -11.95 13.23
CA LYS A 158 -17.44 -11.86 13.88
C LYS A 158 -17.60 -10.59 14.72
N ALA A 159 -16.52 -10.07 15.30
CA ALA A 159 -16.52 -8.85 16.09
C ALA A 159 -16.60 -7.56 15.24
N LEU A 160 -16.38 -7.65 13.93
CA LEU A 160 -16.45 -6.49 13.03
C LEU A 160 -17.89 -6.13 12.63
N PRO A 161 -18.15 -4.87 12.23
CA PRO A 161 -19.39 -4.50 11.55
C PRO A 161 -19.66 -5.36 10.31
N LYS A 162 -20.94 -5.53 9.94
CA LYS A 162 -21.33 -6.38 8.81
C LYS A 162 -20.75 -5.92 7.47
N VAL A 163 -20.60 -4.61 7.25
CA VAL A 163 -19.88 -4.04 6.10
C VAL A 163 -18.45 -4.58 6.04
N SER A 164 -17.70 -4.44 7.14
CA SER A 164 -16.32 -4.88 7.25
C SER A 164 -16.16 -6.39 7.09
N GLN A 165 -17.13 -7.17 7.58
CA GLN A 165 -17.18 -8.62 7.35
C GLN A 165 -17.29 -8.92 5.85
N ARG A 166 -18.23 -8.28 5.16
CA ARG A 166 -18.44 -8.46 3.71
C ARG A 166 -17.22 -8.02 2.91
N GLN A 167 -16.62 -6.87 3.24
CA GLN A 167 -15.40 -6.39 2.60
C GLN A 167 -14.28 -7.43 2.71
N PHE A 168 -13.98 -7.92 3.91
CA PHE A 168 -12.98 -8.97 4.09
C PHE A 168 -13.31 -10.22 3.26
N LEU A 169 -14.56 -10.69 3.30
CA LEU A 169 -14.99 -11.88 2.56
C LEU A 169 -15.00 -11.71 1.04
N SER A 170 -14.98 -10.47 0.55
CA SER A 170 -14.87 -10.14 -0.88
C SER A 170 -13.43 -10.11 -1.40
N LEU A 171 -12.43 -10.08 -0.51
CA LEU A 171 -11.03 -10.10 -0.89
C LEU A 171 -10.65 -11.43 -1.56
N HIS A 172 -9.65 -11.37 -2.44
CA HIS A 172 -9.19 -12.54 -3.19
C HIS A 172 -8.68 -13.64 -2.26
N ASN A 173 -9.04 -14.89 -2.54
CA ASN A 173 -8.54 -16.05 -1.80
C ASN A 173 -7.78 -17.00 -2.73
N ASN A 174 -6.45 -16.92 -2.69
CA ASN A 174 -5.60 -17.84 -3.46
C ASN A 174 -5.44 -19.22 -2.79
N PHE A 175 -6.01 -19.43 -1.61
CA PHE A 175 -5.97 -20.69 -0.86
C PHE A 175 -7.39 -21.12 -0.44
N PRO A 176 -8.29 -21.40 -1.41
CA PRO A 176 -9.62 -21.87 -1.10
C PRO A 176 -9.59 -23.26 -0.44
N GLY A 177 -10.65 -23.61 0.28
CA GLY A 177 -10.80 -24.93 0.91
C GLY A 177 -11.25 -24.83 2.37
N LYS A 178 -10.69 -25.69 3.23
CA LYS A 178 -11.14 -25.89 4.61
C LYS A 178 -11.00 -24.65 5.52
N TYR A 179 -10.05 -23.76 5.23
CA TYR A 179 -9.70 -22.61 6.07
C TYR A 179 -9.80 -21.30 5.27
N PRO A 180 -11.01 -20.88 4.86
CA PRO A 180 -11.21 -19.75 3.96
C PRO A 180 -10.72 -18.42 4.56
N PHE A 181 -10.91 -18.15 5.86
CA PHE A 181 -10.50 -16.86 6.44
C PHE A 181 -8.98 -16.76 6.50
N SER A 182 -8.31 -17.85 6.86
CA SER A 182 -6.85 -17.96 6.83
C SER A 182 -6.31 -17.83 5.42
N GLY A 183 -7.00 -18.40 4.42
CA GLY A 183 -6.64 -18.26 3.01
C GLY A 183 -6.71 -16.82 2.52
N ILE A 184 -7.83 -16.13 2.76
CA ILE A 184 -8.01 -14.71 2.44
C ILE A 184 -6.93 -13.87 3.14
N PHE A 185 -6.74 -14.06 4.46
CA PHE A 185 -5.74 -13.32 5.20
C PHE A 185 -4.32 -13.56 4.65
N LYS A 186 -3.97 -14.82 4.35
CA LYS A 186 -2.67 -15.17 3.77
C LYS A 186 -2.41 -14.50 2.43
N THR A 187 -3.44 -14.37 1.59
CA THR A 187 -3.34 -13.74 0.27
C THR A 187 -3.20 -12.22 0.37
N ASN A 188 -3.85 -11.56 1.33
CA ASN A 188 -4.01 -10.10 1.32
C ASN A 188 -3.25 -9.36 2.43
N ALA A 189 -2.79 -10.04 3.49
CA ALA A 189 -2.22 -9.35 4.64
C ALA A 189 -0.85 -8.74 4.35
N LEU A 190 -0.71 -7.43 4.55
CA LEU A 190 0.57 -6.72 4.50
C LEU A 190 1.30 -6.89 5.84
N ALA A 191 2.63 -6.86 5.82
CA ALA A 191 3.43 -7.03 7.04
C ALA A 191 3.37 -5.74 7.84
N CYS A 192 3.06 -5.81 9.14
CA CYS A 192 3.09 -4.61 9.97
C CYS A 192 4.52 -4.09 10.19
N ARG A 193 5.58 -4.88 9.97
CA ARG A 193 6.97 -4.38 9.96
C ARG A 193 7.84 -5.31 9.10
N PRO A 194 9.00 -4.85 8.61
CA PRO A 194 10.00 -5.76 8.04
C PRO A 194 10.32 -6.91 9.01
N GLY A 195 10.21 -8.16 8.53
CA GLY A 195 10.45 -9.36 9.35
C GLY A 195 9.36 -9.69 10.38
N SER A 196 8.27 -8.91 10.46
CA SER A 196 7.18 -9.18 11.40
C SER A 196 6.43 -10.46 11.04
N VAL A 197 6.15 -11.28 12.06
CA VAL A 197 5.20 -12.40 11.96
C VAL A 197 3.74 -11.92 12.00
N VAL A 198 3.50 -10.65 12.33
CA VAL A 198 2.16 -10.03 12.35
C VAL A 198 1.93 -9.33 11.02
N GLY A 199 0.80 -9.67 10.39
CA GLY A 199 0.26 -8.92 9.27
C GLY A 199 -1.09 -8.32 9.59
N ALA A 200 -1.58 -7.47 8.69
CA ALA A 200 -2.92 -6.91 8.79
C ALA A 200 -3.59 -6.80 7.42
N VAL A 201 -4.92 -6.88 7.44
CA VAL A 201 -5.78 -6.77 6.26
C VAL A 201 -6.56 -5.46 6.32
N TYR A 202 -6.78 -4.87 5.15
CA TYR A 202 -7.33 -3.53 5.00
C TYR A 202 -8.48 -3.53 3.98
N PRO A 203 -9.49 -2.67 4.14
CA PRO A 203 -10.60 -2.58 3.19
C PRO A 203 -10.15 -2.21 1.77
N THR A 204 -9.31 -1.18 1.65
CA THR A 204 -8.97 -0.57 0.35
C THR A 204 -7.57 -0.93 -0.11
N ILE A 205 -6.58 -0.89 0.78
CA ILE A 205 -5.18 -1.18 0.44
C ILE A 205 -5.00 -2.60 -0.10
N CYS A 206 -5.79 -3.58 0.37
CA CYS A 206 -5.74 -4.95 -0.14
C CYS A 206 -6.22 -5.11 -1.60
N LEU A 207 -6.80 -4.05 -2.19
CA LEU A 207 -7.19 -4.03 -3.61
C LEU A 207 -6.07 -3.51 -4.53
N ILE A 208 -4.98 -3.00 -3.98
CA ILE A 208 -3.87 -2.44 -4.77
C ILE A 208 -3.06 -3.58 -5.38
N ASN A 209 -3.07 -3.69 -6.71
CA ASN A 209 -2.41 -4.78 -7.42
C ASN A 209 -0.88 -4.69 -7.44
N HIS A 210 -0.29 -5.80 -7.89
CA HIS A 210 1.15 -5.94 -8.05
C HIS A 210 1.71 -5.31 -9.35
N SER A 211 2.88 -4.67 -9.23
CA SER A 211 3.85 -4.49 -10.32
C SER A 211 5.28 -4.78 -9.85
N CYS A 212 6.12 -5.36 -10.72
CA CYS A 212 7.55 -5.55 -10.45
C CYS A 212 8.35 -4.24 -10.48
N ILE A 213 7.76 -3.19 -11.05
CA ILE A 213 8.23 -1.80 -11.03
C ILE A 213 7.05 -0.97 -10.54
N PRO A 214 6.77 -0.95 -9.21
CA PRO A 214 5.59 -0.30 -8.66
C PRO A 214 5.72 1.22 -8.69
N ASN A 215 4.59 1.92 -8.76
CA ASN A 215 4.52 3.38 -8.65
C ASN A 215 4.16 3.89 -7.25
N SER A 216 3.90 2.98 -6.31
CA SER A 216 3.66 3.30 -4.91
C SER A 216 4.34 2.30 -3.98
N HIS A 217 4.42 2.65 -2.70
CA HIS A 217 4.96 1.80 -1.65
C HIS A 217 4.07 1.83 -0.41
N ASN A 218 3.94 0.68 0.24
CA ASN A 218 3.23 0.58 1.51
C ASN A 218 4.19 0.71 2.69
N ASN A 219 3.78 1.43 3.73
CA ASN A 219 4.52 1.53 4.98
C ASN A 219 3.59 1.49 6.20
N TRP A 220 3.93 0.67 7.18
CA TRP A 220 3.22 0.62 8.45
C TRP A 220 3.75 1.67 9.42
N ASN A 221 2.88 2.59 9.84
CA ASN A 221 3.18 3.51 10.92
C ASN A 221 2.81 2.87 12.26
N GLU A 222 3.82 2.53 13.02
CA GLU A 222 3.71 1.83 14.29
C GLU A 222 3.12 2.67 15.41
N ASN A 223 3.43 3.97 15.41
CA ASN A 223 2.95 4.90 16.44
C ASN A 223 1.44 5.17 16.27
N ALA A 224 0.98 5.15 15.03
CA ALA A 224 -0.40 5.50 14.67
C ALA A 224 -1.25 4.31 14.21
N GLU A 225 -0.68 3.10 14.27
CA GLU A 225 -1.30 1.80 13.97
C GLU A 225 -2.11 1.76 12.67
N HIS A 226 -1.52 2.26 11.58
CA HIS A 226 -2.15 2.26 10.27
C HIS A 226 -1.11 2.00 9.17
N GLU A 227 -1.60 1.58 8.01
CA GLU A 227 -0.80 1.50 6.79
C GLU A 227 -0.95 2.78 5.99
N THR A 228 0.12 3.16 5.32
CA THR A 228 0.17 4.29 4.40
C THR A 228 0.60 3.79 3.02
N ILE A 229 0.08 4.41 1.97
CA ILE A 229 0.51 4.22 0.59
C ILE A 229 1.01 5.55 0.07
N TYR A 230 2.27 5.63 -0.31
CA TYR A 230 2.88 6.82 -0.91
C TYR A 230 3.28 6.58 -2.36
N ALA A 231 3.11 7.59 -3.21
CA ALA A 231 3.60 7.59 -4.57
C ALA A 231 5.14 7.70 -4.58
N ASN A 232 5.84 6.69 -5.12
CA ASN A 232 7.31 6.70 -5.19
C ASN A 232 7.86 7.32 -6.50
N ARG A 233 6.95 7.61 -7.44
CA ARG A 233 7.13 8.40 -8.67
C ARG A 233 5.82 9.11 -9.00
N ASP A 234 5.84 9.98 -10.00
CA ASP A 234 4.62 10.59 -10.52
C ASP A 234 3.71 9.51 -11.12
N ILE A 235 2.39 9.62 -10.88
CA ILE A 235 1.37 8.71 -11.38
C ILE A 235 0.38 9.52 -12.21
N GLN A 236 0.19 9.17 -13.48
CA GLN A 236 -0.70 9.92 -14.37
C GLN A 236 -2.17 9.53 -14.14
N ALA A 237 -3.08 10.42 -14.54
CA ALA A 237 -4.50 10.08 -14.57
C ALA A 237 -4.74 8.87 -15.49
N GLY A 238 -5.51 7.90 -15.03
CA GLY A 238 -5.76 6.62 -15.71
C GLY A 238 -4.75 5.52 -15.41
N GLU A 239 -3.63 5.82 -14.73
CA GLU A 239 -2.66 4.79 -14.35
C GLU A 239 -3.12 4.00 -13.13
N GLU A 240 -2.91 2.68 -13.16
CA GLU A 240 -3.15 1.80 -12.01
C GLU A 240 -2.13 2.08 -10.89
N ILE A 241 -2.60 2.25 -9.66
CA ILE A 241 -1.76 2.35 -8.47
C ILE A 241 -1.33 0.93 -8.10
N THR A 242 -0.03 0.71 -7.97
CA THR A 242 0.55 -0.62 -7.75
C THR A 242 1.66 -0.62 -6.70
N ILE A 243 1.78 -1.73 -5.96
CA ILE A 243 2.87 -2.01 -5.01
C ILE A 243 3.63 -3.29 -5.42
N SER A 244 4.78 -3.56 -4.80
CA SER A 244 5.49 -4.83 -5.01
C SER A 244 5.03 -5.88 -4.00
N TYR A 245 4.70 -7.08 -4.48
CA TYR A 245 4.39 -8.25 -3.65
C TYR A 245 5.59 -9.20 -3.51
N ASN A 246 6.70 -8.90 -4.20
CA ASN A 246 7.87 -9.76 -4.27
C ASN A 246 9.15 -9.02 -3.86
N SER A 247 10.23 -9.80 -3.70
CA SER A 247 11.56 -9.36 -3.27
C SER A 247 12.41 -8.68 -4.36
N GLY A 248 11.94 -8.60 -5.61
CA GLY A 248 12.71 -8.01 -6.72
C GLY A 248 13.66 -8.99 -7.45
N ASP A 249 13.52 -10.29 -7.23
CA ASP A 249 14.31 -11.38 -7.82
C ASP A 249 14.29 -11.47 -9.36
N VAL A 250 15.05 -12.40 -9.95
CA VAL A 250 15.00 -12.73 -11.39
C VAL A 250 13.62 -13.25 -11.84
N SER A 251 13.34 -13.20 -13.15
CA SER A 251 11.99 -13.27 -13.70
C SER A 251 11.30 -14.60 -13.39
N SER A 252 12.02 -15.70 -13.54
CA SER A 252 11.56 -17.04 -13.22
C SER A 252 11.13 -17.17 -11.75
N VAL A 253 11.94 -16.64 -10.84
CA VAL A 253 11.69 -16.70 -9.38
C VAL A 253 10.51 -15.81 -9.01
N ARG A 254 10.53 -14.53 -9.40
CA ARG A 254 9.45 -13.59 -9.03
C ARG A 254 8.09 -14.02 -9.61
N ARG A 255 8.04 -14.53 -10.85
CA ARG A 255 6.79 -15.06 -11.45
C ARG A 255 6.30 -16.31 -10.74
N ALA A 256 7.19 -17.27 -10.44
CA ALA A 256 6.81 -18.48 -9.71
C ALA A 256 6.28 -18.16 -8.30
N CYS A 257 6.92 -17.23 -7.59
CA CYS A 257 6.46 -16.74 -6.29
C CYS A 257 5.07 -16.11 -6.39
N LEU A 258 4.85 -15.21 -7.36
CA LEU A 258 3.56 -14.55 -7.56
C LEU A 258 2.45 -15.56 -7.88
N LYS A 259 2.72 -16.52 -8.77
CA LYS A 259 1.76 -17.56 -9.11
C LYS A 259 1.40 -18.42 -7.91
N LYS A 260 2.40 -18.85 -7.12
CA LYS A 260 2.20 -19.70 -5.95
C LYS A 260 1.48 -18.97 -4.81
N ALA A 261 1.84 -17.72 -4.53
CA ALA A 261 1.35 -16.99 -3.36
C ALA A 261 0.03 -16.28 -3.62
N PHE A 262 -0.17 -15.75 -4.83
CA PHE A 262 -1.31 -14.88 -5.17
C PHE A 262 -2.13 -15.38 -6.36
N GLY A 263 -1.67 -16.39 -7.09
CA GLY A 263 -2.36 -16.91 -8.28
C GLY A 263 -2.14 -16.07 -9.53
N VAL A 264 -1.24 -15.09 -9.47
CA VAL A 264 -1.07 -14.05 -10.49
C VAL A 264 0.01 -14.41 -11.51
N ASP A 265 -0.35 -14.35 -12.80
CA ASP A 265 0.61 -14.29 -13.90
C ASP A 265 0.92 -12.82 -14.21
N CYS A 266 2.10 -12.35 -13.81
CA CYS A 266 2.41 -10.91 -13.84
C CYS A 266 2.60 -10.40 -15.28
N GLY A 267 1.68 -9.55 -15.73
CA GLY A 267 1.72 -8.85 -17.02
C GLY A 267 2.24 -7.41 -16.96
N CYS A 268 3.02 -7.02 -15.94
CA CYS A 268 3.60 -5.67 -15.90
C CYS A 268 4.74 -5.50 -16.92
N ASP A 269 5.10 -4.25 -17.23
CA ASP A 269 6.12 -3.90 -18.22
C ASP A 269 7.44 -4.65 -18.02
N ALA A 270 7.91 -4.80 -16.78
CA ALA A 270 9.15 -5.54 -16.49
C ALA A 270 9.07 -7.05 -16.75
N CYS A 271 7.86 -7.61 -16.78
CA CYS A 271 7.62 -9.00 -17.12
C CYS A 271 7.23 -9.19 -18.59
N THR A 272 6.76 -8.16 -19.29
CA THR A 272 6.36 -8.26 -20.71
C THR A 272 7.42 -7.75 -21.68
N ARG A 273 8.57 -7.31 -21.19
CA ARG A 273 9.76 -6.97 -22.01
C ARG A 273 10.13 -8.09 -22.98
N SER A 274 10.80 -7.72 -24.08
CA SER A 274 11.33 -8.69 -25.04
C SER A 274 12.32 -9.67 -24.36
N PRO A 275 12.54 -10.87 -24.92
CA PRO A 275 13.43 -11.86 -24.30
C PRO A 275 14.85 -11.35 -24.00
N SER A 276 15.42 -10.50 -24.85
CA SER A 276 16.74 -9.91 -24.66
C SER A 276 16.76 -8.89 -23.50
N GLU A 277 15.78 -8.00 -23.45
CA GLU A 277 15.64 -7.02 -22.37
C GLU A 277 15.34 -7.68 -21.02
N LEU A 278 14.51 -8.73 -21.02
CA LEU A 278 14.22 -9.51 -19.82
C LEU A 278 15.47 -10.22 -19.30
N LYS A 279 16.29 -10.79 -20.19
CA LYS A 279 17.59 -11.39 -19.82
C LYS A 279 18.56 -10.36 -19.25
N ALA A 280 18.60 -9.15 -19.82
CA ALA A 280 19.43 -8.06 -19.29
C ALA A 280 18.94 -7.59 -17.90
N SER A 281 17.63 -7.48 -17.72
CA SER A 281 17.00 -7.18 -16.42
C SER A 281 17.30 -8.25 -15.38
N ASP A 282 17.21 -9.52 -15.73
CA ASP A 282 17.55 -10.63 -14.82
C ASP A 282 19.03 -10.63 -14.45
N ALA A 283 19.94 -10.31 -15.38
CA ALA A 283 21.35 -10.15 -15.08
C ALA A 283 21.61 -9.00 -14.08
N ARG A 284 20.95 -7.84 -14.27
CA ARG A 284 21.02 -6.72 -13.33
C ARG A 284 20.46 -7.08 -11.96
N ARG A 285 19.28 -7.71 -11.89
CA ARG A 285 18.65 -8.13 -10.62
C ARG A 285 19.48 -9.16 -9.86
N ALA A 286 20.08 -10.12 -10.57
CA ALA A 286 21.01 -11.08 -9.96
C ALA A 286 22.25 -10.37 -9.37
N GLN A 287 22.80 -9.39 -10.10
CA GLN A 287 23.93 -8.60 -9.62
C GLN A 287 23.54 -7.69 -8.44
N ILE A 288 22.34 -7.10 -8.46
CA ILE A 288 21.77 -6.33 -7.35
C ILE A 288 21.72 -7.20 -6.09
N GLN A 289 21.15 -8.41 -6.18
CA GLN A 289 21.06 -9.32 -5.03
C GLN A 289 22.44 -9.72 -4.50
N LYS A 290 23.39 -10.00 -5.41
CA LYS A 290 24.77 -10.34 -5.04
C LYS A 290 25.45 -9.19 -4.28
N LEU A 291 25.26 -7.96 -4.74
CA LEU A 291 25.82 -6.77 -4.09
C LEU A 291 25.12 -6.50 -2.74
N ASP A 292 23.79 -6.56 -2.68
CA ASP A 292 23.02 -6.37 -1.42
C ASP A 292 23.51 -7.33 -0.33
N ASN A 293 23.65 -8.62 -0.67
CA ASN A 293 24.17 -9.63 0.25
C ASN A 293 25.63 -9.34 0.68
N ALA A 294 26.48 -8.90 -0.25
CA ALA A 294 27.89 -8.62 0.03
C ALA A 294 28.09 -7.34 0.84
N ILE A 295 27.18 -6.37 0.73
CA ILE A 295 27.17 -5.14 1.53
C ILE A 295 26.69 -5.43 2.95
N GLY A 296 25.66 -6.28 3.08
CA GLY A 296 25.11 -6.70 4.38
C GLY A 296 26.00 -7.65 5.19
N ASP A 297 27.11 -8.14 4.64
CA ASP A 297 28.06 -9.01 5.34
C ASP A 297 28.87 -8.22 6.40
N PRO A 298 28.71 -8.53 7.70
CA PRO A 298 29.45 -7.84 8.77
C PRO A 298 30.97 -7.98 8.64
N LEU A 299 31.47 -9.09 8.09
CA LEU A 299 32.91 -9.30 7.91
C LEU A 299 33.48 -8.38 6.84
N GLY A 300 32.78 -8.20 5.73
CA GLY A 300 33.13 -7.20 4.71
C GLY A 300 33.12 -5.77 5.27
N MET A 301 32.06 -5.41 6.01
CA MET A 301 31.97 -4.10 6.67
C MET A 301 33.12 -3.85 7.66
N MET A 302 33.57 -4.89 8.38
CA MET A 302 34.68 -4.79 9.33
C MET A 302 36.05 -4.73 8.64
N ASN A 303 36.32 -5.67 7.72
CA ASN A 303 37.67 -5.93 7.20
C ASN A 303 37.99 -5.16 5.92
N THR A 304 37.01 -4.95 5.04
CA THR A 304 37.19 -4.31 3.73
C THR A 304 36.16 -3.20 3.49
N PRO A 305 36.03 -2.21 4.41
CA PRO A 305 34.96 -1.21 4.35
C PRO A 305 35.02 -0.31 3.10
N LYS A 306 36.20 -0.09 2.51
CA LYS A 306 36.31 0.63 1.23
C LYS A 306 35.64 -0.12 0.09
N ASP A 307 35.87 -1.44 0.01
CA ASP A 307 35.27 -2.29 -1.01
C ASP A 307 33.76 -2.36 -0.80
N SER A 308 33.28 -2.37 0.44
CA SER A 308 31.85 -2.30 0.75
C SER A 308 31.21 -0.98 0.29
N LEU A 309 31.88 0.17 0.47
CA LEU A 309 31.39 1.43 -0.08
C LEU A 309 31.42 1.47 -1.62
N ALA A 310 32.45 0.90 -2.26
CA ALA A 310 32.51 0.78 -3.71
C ALA A 310 31.39 -0.12 -4.28
N LYS A 311 31.04 -1.20 -3.56
CA LYS A 311 29.86 -2.03 -3.86
C LYS A 311 28.57 -1.22 -3.70
N CYS A 312 28.47 -0.36 -2.68
CA CYS A 312 27.31 0.52 -2.53
C CYS A 312 27.14 1.45 -3.73
N HIS A 313 28.23 2.07 -4.21
CA HIS A 313 28.19 2.91 -5.40
C HIS A 313 27.75 2.14 -6.66
N SER A 314 28.28 0.93 -6.83
CA SER A 314 27.91 0.04 -7.94
C SER A 314 26.44 -0.37 -7.88
N LEU A 315 25.94 -0.67 -6.68
CA LEU A 315 24.55 -1.03 -6.45
C LEU A 315 23.61 0.15 -6.74
N LEU A 316 23.97 1.37 -6.30
CA LEU A 316 23.18 2.58 -6.57
C LEU A 316 22.96 2.80 -8.07
N ARG A 317 24.01 2.62 -8.89
CA ARG A 317 23.91 2.71 -10.35
C ARG A 317 22.97 1.65 -10.92
N LEU A 318 23.12 0.39 -10.52
CA LEU A 318 22.27 -0.71 -11.00
C LEU A 318 20.80 -0.54 -10.61
N LEU A 319 20.53 0.01 -9.41
CA LEU A 319 19.18 0.33 -8.98
C LEU A 319 18.54 1.39 -9.89
N GLY A 320 19.30 2.42 -10.29
CA GLY A 320 18.85 3.42 -11.25
C GLY A 320 18.52 2.81 -12.62
N GLU A 321 19.41 1.96 -13.14
CA GLU A 321 19.24 1.30 -14.44
C GLU A 321 18.07 0.30 -14.48
N GLU A 322 17.82 -0.41 -13.39
CA GLU A 322 16.80 -1.47 -13.37
C GLU A 322 15.39 -0.94 -13.07
N TYR A 323 15.29 0.06 -12.20
CA TYR A 323 14.00 0.52 -11.67
C TYR A 323 13.59 1.92 -12.14
N ASP A 324 14.40 2.61 -12.95
CA ASP A 324 14.05 3.84 -13.65
C ASP A 324 13.29 4.85 -12.77
N GLY A 325 13.93 5.29 -11.69
CA GLY A 325 13.36 6.26 -10.74
C GLY A 325 12.42 5.67 -9.67
N CYS A 326 12.05 4.39 -9.76
CA CYS A 326 11.20 3.69 -8.78
C CYS A 326 11.99 3.06 -7.61
N ALA A 327 13.32 3.19 -7.62
CA ALA A 327 14.21 2.57 -6.64
C ALA A 327 14.29 3.29 -5.29
N VAL A 328 13.40 4.26 -5.01
CA VAL A 328 13.55 5.18 -3.86
C VAL A 328 13.71 4.43 -2.53
N VAL A 329 12.90 3.39 -2.32
CA VAL A 329 12.94 2.55 -1.12
C VAL A 329 14.27 1.79 -1.01
N LEU A 330 14.70 1.14 -2.10
CA LEU A 330 15.96 0.39 -2.15
C LEU A 330 17.17 1.32 -1.97
N THR A 331 17.08 2.54 -2.50
CA THR A 331 18.10 3.58 -2.39
C THR A 331 18.19 4.11 -0.95
N ALA A 332 17.06 4.30 -0.26
CA ALA A 332 17.05 4.70 1.15
C ALA A 332 17.76 3.66 2.04
N ARG A 333 17.44 2.37 1.83
CA ARG A 333 18.10 1.26 2.52
C ARG A 333 19.61 1.24 2.24
N LEU A 334 20.01 1.38 0.97
CA LEU A 334 21.41 1.41 0.59
C LEU A 334 22.19 2.55 1.23
N TYR A 335 21.59 3.74 1.33
CA TYR A 335 22.22 4.85 2.03
C TYR A 335 22.34 4.59 3.53
N TYR A 336 21.41 3.86 4.13
CA TYR A 336 21.54 3.42 5.52
C TYR A 336 22.67 2.38 5.70
N ASP A 337 22.84 1.44 4.77
CA ASP A 337 23.98 0.51 4.81
C ASP A 337 25.33 1.25 4.68
N ALA A 338 25.42 2.21 3.75
CA ALA A 338 26.59 3.08 3.60
C ALA A 338 26.86 3.94 4.85
N PHE A 339 25.80 4.42 5.52
CA PHE A 339 25.88 5.09 6.81
C PHE A 339 26.50 4.18 7.87
N GLN A 340 26.02 2.93 7.99
CA GLN A 340 26.51 1.97 8.98
C GLN A 340 27.99 1.65 8.75
N ILE A 341 28.41 1.46 7.50
CA ILE A 341 29.82 1.28 7.13
C ILE A 341 30.66 2.50 7.58
N CYS A 342 30.23 3.71 7.26
CA CYS A 342 30.98 4.92 7.59
C CYS A 342 31.10 5.13 9.11
N ILE A 343 29.97 5.03 9.83
CA ILE A 343 29.93 5.35 11.26
C ILE A 343 30.67 4.31 12.10
N ALA A 344 30.68 3.04 11.68
CA ALA A 344 31.45 1.96 12.31
C ALA A 344 32.98 2.18 12.30
N HIS A 345 33.47 3.01 11.38
CA HIS A 345 34.89 3.39 11.24
C HIS A 345 35.20 4.83 11.67
N GLY A 346 34.23 5.51 12.29
CA GLY A 346 34.37 6.86 12.84
C GLY A 346 34.13 8.02 11.85
N ASP A 347 33.65 7.73 10.64
CA ASP A 347 33.54 8.70 9.55
C ASP A 347 32.22 9.49 9.58
N ARG A 348 32.15 10.46 10.50
CA ARG A 348 30.94 11.26 10.73
C ARG A 348 30.57 12.16 9.55
N ALA A 349 31.54 12.57 8.72
CA ALA A 349 31.28 13.41 7.56
C ALA A 349 30.44 12.65 6.52
N ARG A 350 30.91 11.49 6.06
CA ARG A 350 30.18 10.65 5.10
C ARG A 350 28.92 10.05 5.70
N ALA A 351 28.99 9.58 6.95
CA ALA A 351 27.82 9.05 7.63
C ALA A 351 26.68 10.09 7.68
N GLY A 352 26.98 11.35 8.03
CA GLY A 352 25.98 12.41 8.02
C GLY A 352 25.30 12.61 6.66
N VAL A 353 26.08 12.58 5.58
CA VAL A 353 25.56 12.70 4.20
C VAL A 353 24.71 11.49 3.81
N CYS A 354 25.18 10.26 4.09
CA CYS A 354 24.42 9.04 3.84
C CYS A 354 23.09 9.03 4.60
N ALA A 355 23.09 9.37 5.89
CA ALA A 355 21.86 9.47 6.68
C ALA A 355 20.92 10.56 6.18
N GLU A 356 21.44 11.70 5.72
CA GLU A 356 20.61 12.75 5.12
C GLU A 356 19.95 12.30 3.82
N ARG A 357 20.67 11.55 2.96
CA ARG A 357 20.10 10.98 1.73
C ARG A 357 19.07 9.89 2.02
N ALA A 358 19.32 9.04 3.02
CA ALA A 358 18.36 8.06 3.50
C ALA A 358 17.09 8.76 4.01
N TYR A 359 17.22 9.80 4.85
CA TYR A 359 16.11 10.61 5.34
C TYR A 359 15.28 11.22 4.18
N LYS A 360 15.92 11.92 3.24
CA LYS A 360 15.22 12.54 2.10
C LYS A 360 14.49 11.50 1.25
N ALA A 361 15.06 10.32 1.09
CA ALA A 361 14.40 9.22 0.37
C ALA A 361 13.23 8.63 1.17
N SER A 362 13.36 8.46 2.49
CA SER A 362 12.27 7.98 3.37
C SER A 362 11.07 8.94 3.40
N VAL A 363 11.30 10.25 3.45
CA VAL A 363 10.20 11.24 3.38
C VAL A 363 9.29 11.00 2.16
N ILE A 364 9.84 10.56 1.03
CA ILE A 364 9.07 10.32 -0.20
C ILE A 364 8.12 9.13 -0.08
N TYR A 365 8.50 8.03 0.59
CA TYR A 365 7.71 6.79 0.57
C TYR A 365 7.03 6.45 1.91
N GLU A 366 7.41 7.09 3.01
CA GLU A 366 6.83 6.84 4.33
C GLU A 366 6.43 8.11 5.09
N GLY A 367 6.71 9.31 4.55
CA GLY A 367 6.36 10.59 5.16
C GLY A 367 7.26 11.02 6.32
N GLU A 368 7.06 12.25 6.81
CA GLU A 368 7.85 12.82 7.92
C GLU A 368 7.45 12.30 9.31
N ASP A 369 6.22 11.81 9.45
CA ASP A 369 5.65 11.31 10.71
C ASP A 369 6.01 9.84 10.98
N SER A 370 6.65 9.16 10.02
CA SER A 370 7.17 7.80 10.20
C SER A 370 8.29 7.76 11.25
N PRO A 371 8.26 6.81 12.22
CA PRO A 371 9.34 6.63 13.19
C PRO A 371 10.72 6.41 12.54
N GLN A 372 10.75 5.69 11.42
CA GLN A 372 11.96 5.37 10.67
C GLN A 372 12.54 6.64 10.01
N THR A 373 11.72 7.45 9.32
CA THR A 373 12.11 8.78 8.81
C THR A 373 12.67 9.68 9.91
N GLN A 374 11.99 9.79 11.06
CA GLN A 374 12.44 10.62 12.18
C GLN A 374 13.79 10.13 12.74
N ARG A 375 13.99 8.82 12.83
CA ARG A 375 15.27 8.23 13.21
C ARG A 375 16.36 8.62 12.24
N MET A 376 16.12 8.53 10.93
CA MET A 376 17.11 8.93 9.92
C MET A 376 17.42 10.43 9.98
N GLN A 377 16.40 11.27 10.22
CA GLN A 377 16.59 12.71 10.42
C GLN A 377 17.50 13.00 11.63
N SER A 378 17.29 12.28 12.74
CA SER A 378 18.13 12.39 13.94
C SER A 378 19.57 11.98 13.66
N LEU A 379 19.78 10.84 12.98
CA LEU A 379 21.11 10.34 12.62
C LEU A 379 21.82 11.24 11.61
N ALA A 380 21.09 11.89 10.70
CA ALA A 380 21.66 12.89 9.80
C ALA A 380 22.23 14.08 10.59
N ARG A 381 21.58 14.48 11.69
CA ARG A 381 22.06 15.56 12.58
C ARG A 381 23.24 15.11 13.43
N ARG A 382 23.11 13.96 14.10
CA ARG A 382 24.09 13.38 15.03
C ARG A 382 24.37 11.90 14.71
N PRO A 383 25.24 11.62 13.71
CA PRO A 383 25.59 10.26 13.32
C PRO A 383 26.12 9.40 14.47
N GLU A 384 26.87 10.01 15.38
CA GLU A 384 27.51 9.36 16.52
C GLU A 384 26.54 8.80 17.58
N ASP A 385 25.26 9.18 17.52
CA ASP A 385 24.24 8.62 18.41
C ASP A 385 23.86 7.18 18.00
N HIS A 386 24.32 6.70 16.85
CA HIS A 386 24.15 5.32 16.43
C HIS A 386 25.05 4.38 17.23
N THR A 387 24.50 3.23 17.63
CA THR A 387 25.18 2.25 18.49
C THR A 387 26.46 1.65 17.89
N SER A 388 26.61 1.69 16.57
CA SER A 388 27.82 1.21 15.89
C SER A 388 28.94 2.24 15.81
N PHE A 389 28.81 3.46 16.35
CA PHE A 389 29.84 4.49 16.21
C PHE A 389 31.21 4.02 16.71
N GLY A 390 32.18 3.96 15.78
CA GLY A 390 33.54 3.51 16.07
C GLY A 390 33.67 2.04 16.48
N ALA A 391 32.62 1.21 16.28
CA ALA A 391 32.59 -0.17 16.75
C ALA A 391 33.69 -1.06 16.16
N TYR A 392 34.21 -0.74 14.97
CA TYR A 392 35.30 -1.48 14.33
C TYR A 392 36.62 -0.71 14.32
N SER A 393 36.58 0.61 14.12
CA SER A 393 37.78 1.42 14.00
C SER A 393 37.50 2.91 14.17
N MET A 394 38.55 3.69 14.38
CA MET A 394 38.53 5.15 14.31
C MET A 394 39.48 5.70 13.23
N LYS A 395 39.99 4.84 12.33
CA LYS A 395 40.91 5.23 11.26
C LYS A 395 40.32 6.24 10.28
N TRP A 396 38.99 6.35 10.18
CA TRP A 396 38.32 7.31 9.30
C TRP A 396 37.70 8.47 10.07
N LYS A 397 38.20 8.77 11.28
CA LYS A 397 37.68 9.85 12.12
C LYS A 397 37.61 11.17 11.35
N THR A 398 36.39 11.63 11.11
CA THR A 398 36.07 12.93 10.51
C THR A 398 35.01 13.64 11.34
N THR A 399 34.75 14.91 11.05
CA THR A 399 33.62 15.67 11.60
C THR A 399 32.73 16.15 10.47
N LYS A 400 31.46 16.47 10.76
CA LYS A 400 30.54 17.02 9.75
C LYS A 400 31.04 18.31 9.08
N LYS A 401 31.96 19.06 9.72
CA LYS A 401 32.59 20.24 9.14
C LYS A 401 33.55 19.92 7.99
N MET A 402 33.93 18.65 7.84
CA MET A 402 34.85 18.16 6.81
C MET A 402 34.12 17.63 5.57
N VAL A 403 32.81 17.83 5.45
CA VAL A 403 32.08 17.58 4.19
C VAL A 403 32.56 18.63 3.16
N PRO A 404 33.09 18.20 2.01
CA PRO A 404 33.64 19.11 1.03
C PRO A 404 32.53 19.92 0.35
N LYS A 405 32.73 21.23 0.21
CA LYS A 405 31.74 22.17 -0.35
C LYS A 405 31.97 22.52 -1.83
N SER A 406 33.18 22.27 -2.34
CA SER A 406 33.62 22.70 -3.66
C SER A 406 33.67 21.58 -4.70
N LEU A 407 33.34 20.34 -4.33
CA LEU A 407 33.30 19.22 -5.26
C LEU A 407 32.03 19.30 -6.10
N ASP A 408 32.17 19.02 -7.40
CA ASP A 408 31.03 18.82 -8.29
C ASP A 408 30.29 17.49 -7.99
N GLY A 409 29.19 17.22 -8.69
CA GLY A 409 28.36 16.04 -8.44
C GLY A 409 29.14 14.71 -8.52
N ALA A 410 29.95 14.50 -9.56
CA ALA A 410 30.67 13.25 -9.74
C ALA A 410 31.82 13.11 -8.74
N GLN A 411 32.57 14.20 -8.53
CA GLN A 411 33.64 14.25 -7.53
C GLN A 411 33.09 14.01 -6.11
N PHE A 412 31.90 14.53 -5.82
CA PHE A 412 31.24 14.35 -4.53
C PHE A 412 30.78 12.90 -4.32
N GLU A 413 30.22 12.24 -5.34
CA GLU A 413 29.89 10.80 -5.26
C GLU A 413 31.14 9.95 -5.02
N ASN A 414 32.24 10.23 -5.72
CA ASN A 414 33.52 9.53 -5.53
C ASN A 414 34.06 9.72 -4.13
N TRP A 415 33.98 10.94 -3.58
CA TRP A 415 34.31 11.21 -2.18
C TRP A 415 33.40 10.42 -1.22
N LEU A 416 32.09 10.40 -1.46
CA LEU A 416 31.10 9.76 -0.59
C LEU A 416 31.32 8.24 -0.51
N PHE A 417 31.62 7.60 -1.64
CA PHE A 417 31.79 6.14 -1.71
C PHE A 417 33.25 5.67 -1.74
N ARG A 418 34.23 6.59 -1.68
CA ARG A 418 35.67 6.29 -1.77
C ARG A 418 36.04 5.47 -3.02
N VAL A 419 35.41 5.80 -4.15
CA VAL A 419 35.65 5.16 -5.47
C VAL A 419 36.51 6.00 -6.38
#